data_AF-A0A432SAC7-F1
#
_entry.id   AF-A0A432SAC7-F1
#
_cell.length_a   1.000
_cell.length_b   1.000
_cell.length_c   1.000
_cell.angle_alpha   90.00
_cell.angle_beta   90.00
_cell.angle_gamma   90.00
#
_symmetry.space_group_name_H-M   'P 1'
#
loop_
_entity.id
_entity.type
_entity.pdbx_description
1 polymer ?
#
loop_
_entity_poly.entity_id
_entity_poly.type
_entity_poly.pdbx_seq_one_letter_code
_entity_poly.pdbx_strand_id
1 'polypeptide(L)'
;MEIVLSMDGNKVKYQGSFRKVMENIVKEGKDKDIKILSVHSHQKELRRLKRELRANNKDVYKTAKSIAKWYLVKEYRAVNRQLKELKNKSDKGSQKRYEELKEKLAQIEEQCKIYK
;
A
#
# COMPACT_ATOMS: atom_id res chain seq x y z
N MET A 1 11.86 0.13 6.08
CA MET A 1 12.02 -1.23 5.52
C MET A 1 13.03 -1.19 4.40
N GLU A 2 13.88 -2.19 4.37
CA GLU A 2 14.75 -2.54 3.26
C GLU A 2 14.43 -3.97 2.80
N ILE A 3 14.38 -4.19 1.49
CA ILE A 3 14.20 -5.51 0.89
C ILE A 3 15.11 -5.61 -0.33
N VAL A 4 15.80 -6.75 -0.44
CA VAL A 4 16.59 -7.10 -1.61
C VAL A 4 15.90 -8.26 -2.32
N LEU A 5 15.63 -8.07 -3.60
CA LEU A 5 14.97 -9.01 -4.47
C LEU A 5 15.89 -9.42 -5.60
N SER A 6 15.73 -10.64 -6.11
CA SER A 6 16.15 -11.02 -7.46
C SER A 6 14.96 -10.83 -8.38
N MET A 7 15.10 -10.01 -9.42
CA MET A 7 14.13 -9.83 -10.50
C MET A 7 14.78 -10.25 -11.80
N ASP A 8 14.31 -11.36 -12.39
CA ASP A 8 14.88 -11.96 -13.61
C ASP A 8 16.41 -12.19 -13.50
N GLY A 9 16.88 -12.56 -12.30
CA GLY A 9 18.30 -12.78 -12.01
C GLY A 9 19.08 -11.54 -11.58
N ASN A 10 18.51 -10.34 -11.72
CA ASN A 10 19.15 -9.09 -11.29
C ASN A 10 18.80 -8.74 -9.85
N LYS A 11 19.80 -8.33 -9.06
CA LYS A 11 19.57 -7.87 -7.69
C LYS A 11 19.04 -6.44 -7.68
N VAL A 12 17.86 -6.25 -7.09
CA VAL A 12 17.24 -4.93 -6.90
C VAL A 12 16.98 -4.71 -5.42
N LYS A 13 17.36 -3.53 -4.92
CA LYS A 13 17.15 -3.12 -3.54
C LYS A 13 16.11 -2.01 -3.48
N TYR A 14 15.10 -2.18 -2.62
CA TYR A 14 14.14 -1.13 -2.28
C TYR A 14 14.26 -0.75 -0.82
N GLN A 15 14.25 0.55 -0.54
CA GLN A 15 14.32 1.11 0.80
C GLN A 15 13.29 2.22 0.98
N GLY A 16 12.64 2.25 2.14
CA GLY A 16 11.69 3.30 2.50
C GLY A 16 10.59 2.82 3.45
N SER A 17 9.43 3.47 3.40
CA SER A 17 8.25 3.01 4.12
C SER A 17 7.76 1.68 3.53
N PHE A 18 7.17 0.82 4.37
CA PHE A 18 6.66 -0.48 3.93
C PHE A 18 5.64 -0.35 2.78
N ARG A 19 4.79 0.68 2.81
CA ARG A 19 3.88 1.02 1.71
C ARG A 19 4.66 1.29 0.40
N LYS A 20 5.60 2.24 0.42
CA LYS A 20 6.32 2.67 -0.78
C LYS A 20 7.14 1.54 -1.40
N VAL A 21 7.76 0.71 -0.55
CA VAL A 21 8.51 -0.47 -1.00
C VAL A 21 7.60 -1.43 -1.76
N MET A 22 6.42 -1.75 -1.22
CA MET A 22 5.47 -2.66 -1.88
C MET A 22 4.90 -2.07 -3.17
N GLU A 23 4.61 -0.77 -3.19
CA GLU A 23 4.18 -0.06 -4.41
C GLU A 23 5.24 -0.11 -5.52
N ASN A 24 6.52 0.07 -5.18
CA ASN A 24 7.61 -0.02 -6.15
C ASN A 24 7.75 -1.44 -6.72
N ILE A 25 7.66 -2.46 -5.87
CA ILE A 25 7.67 -3.86 -6.33
C ILE A 25 6.52 -4.14 -7.30
N VAL A 26 5.33 -3.58 -7.06
CA VAL A 26 4.19 -3.76 -7.98
C VAL A 26 4.42 -3.06 -9.32
N LYS A 27 5.04 -1.87 -9.30
CA LYS A 27 5.34 -1.12 -10.54
C LYS A 27 6.36 -1.83 -11.42
N GLU A 28 7.43 -2.34 -10.80
CA GLU A 28 8.58 -2.87 -11.53
C GLU A 28 8.55 -4.39 -11.73
N GLY A 29 7.79 -5.10 -10.90
CA GLY A 29 7.78 -6.57 -10.84
C GLY A 29 6.72 -7.27 -11.68
N LYS A 30 5.94 -6.53 -12.48
CA LYS A 30 4.91 -7.14 -13.34
C LYS A 30 5.57 -8.07 -14.37
N ASP A 31 5.09 -9.31 -14.45
CA ASP A 31 5.54 -10.34 -15.40
C ASP A 31 7.01 -10.78 -15.23
N LYS A 32 7.61 -10.56 -14.05
CA LYS A 32 9.00 -10.94 -13.72
C LYS A 32 9.06 -12.12 -12.75
N ASP A 33 10.14 -12.91 -12.81
CA ASP A 33 10.46 -13.88 -11.74
C ASP A 33 11.07 -13.13 -10.55
N ILE A 34 10.33 -13.07 -9.44
CA ILE A 34 10.74 -12.32 -8.24
C ILE A 34 11.03 -13.27 -7.09
N LYS A 35 12.25 -13.19 -6.55
CA LYS A 35 12.66 -13.94 -5.35
C LYS A 35 13.15 -12.99 -4.27
N ILE A 36 12.71 -13.20 -3.02
CA ILE A 36 13.20 -12.46 -1.87
C ILE A 36 14.58 -13.00 -1.48
N LEU A 37 15.59 -12.15 -1.48
CA LEU A 37 16.95 -12.49 -1.04
C LEU A 37 17.15 -12.13 0.43
N SER A 38 16.77 -10.91 0.82
CA SER A 38 16.86 -10.46 2.21
C SER A 38 15.81 -9.40 2.53
N VAL A 39 15.40 -9.33 3.80
CA VAL A 39 14.44 -8.33 4.31
C VAL A 39 14.92 -7.81 5.65
N HIS A 40 15.02 -6.49 5.79
CA HIS A 40 15.32 -5.83 7.05
C HIS A 40 14.26 -4.77 7.37
N SER A 41 13.56 -4.95 8.49
CA SER A 41 12.40 -4.12 8.85
C SER A 41 11.95 -4.39 10.29
N HIS A 42 11.10 -3.52 10.84
CA HIS A 42 10.50 -3.72 12.15
C HIS A 42 9.67 -5.01 12.22
N GLN A 43 9.64 -5.64 13.39
CA GLN A 43 8.99 -6.94 13.59
C GLN A 43 7.50 -6.98 13.18
N LYS A 44 6.77 -5.86 13.35
CA LYS A 44 5.35 -5.74 12.94
C LYS A 44 5.19 -5.86 11.41
N GLU A 45 6.04 -5.19 10.65
CA GLU A 45 6.04 -5.21 9.19
C GLU A 45 6.48 -6.59 8.67
N LEU A 46 7.53 -7.18 9.26
CA LEU A 46 7.96 -8.55 8.94
C LEU A 46 6.85 -9.59 9.17
N ARG A 47 6.10 -9.48 10.27
CA ARG A 47 4.95 -10.37 10.54
C ARG A 47 3.85 -10.22 9.49
N ARG A 48 3.54 -8.98 9.08
CA ARG A 48 2.56 -8.70 8.02
C ARG A 48 3.04 -9.31 6.69
N LEU A 49 4.28 -9.04 6.29
CA LEU A 49 4.87 -9.58 5.07
C LEU A 49 4.82 -11.12 5.05
N LYS A 50 5.27 -11.77 6.12
CA LYS A 50 5.22 -13.25 6.24
C LYS A 50 3.80 -13.79 6.15
N ARG A 51 2.81 -13.12 6.75
CA ARG A 51 1.40 -13.53 6.68
C ARG A 51 0.86 -13.46 5.25
N GLU A 52 1.11 -12.35 4.55
CA GLU A 52 0.65 -12.16 3.18
C GLU A 52 1.40 -13.07 2.20
N LEU A 53 2.69 -13.32 2.40
CA LEU A 53 3.44 -14.31 1.63
C LEU A 53 2.81 -15.70 1.73
N ARG A 54 2.42 -16.14 2.94
CA ARG A 54 1.73 -17.43 3.10
C ARG A 54 0.37 -17.45 2.42
N ALA A 55 -0.41 -16.37 2.55
CA ALA A 55 -1.72 -16.26 1.92
C ALA A 55 -1.65 -16.29 0.38
N ASN A 56 -0.56 -15.79 -0.20
CA ASN A 56 -0.34 -15.73 -1.64
C ASN A 56 0.60 -16.84 -2.16
N ASN A 57 0.72 -17.98 -1.47
CA ASN A 57 1.56 -19.11 -1.90
C ASN A 57 3.03 -18.73 -2.21
N LYS A 58 3.59 -17.81 -1.43
CA LYS A 58 4.94 -17.24 -1.57
C LYS A 58 5.18 -16.43 -2.85
N ASP A 59 4.13 -16.10 -3.60
CA ASP A 59 4.21 -15.18 -4.75
C ASP A 59 4.47 -13.75 -4.26
N VAL A 60 5.66 -13.22 -4.57
CA VAL A 60 6.13 -11.92 -4.11
C VAL A 60 5.35 -10.77 -4.75
N TYR A 61 5.01 -10.89 -6.04
CA TYR A 61 4.28 -9.88 -6.77
C TYR A 61 2.85 -9.74 -6.23
N LYS A 62 2.13 -10.87 -6.09
CA LYS A 62 0.78 -10.88 -5.50
C LYS A 62 0.79 -10.40 -4.06
N THR A 63 1.83 -10.75 -3.30
CA THR A 63 2.01 -10.26 -1.93
C THR A 63 2.16 -8.74 -1.87
N ALA A 64 3.02 -8.17 -2.72
CA ALA A 64 3.20 -6.72 -2.80
C ALA A 64 1.88 -6.02 -3.20
N LYS A 65 1.15 -6.58 -4.19
CA LYS A 65 -0.17 -6.09 -4.63
C LYS A 65 -1.19 -6.09 -3.47
N SER A 66 -1.27 -7.20 -2.71
CA SER A 66 -2.15 -7.34 -1.54
C SER A 66 -1.83 -6.30 -0.45
N ILE A 67 -0.55 -6.14 -0.12
CA ILE A 67 -0.11 -5.20 0.93
C ILE A 67 -0.36 -3.75 0.51
N ALA A 68 0.00 -3.37 -0.72
CA ALA A 68 -0.25 -2.03 -1.24
C ALA A 68 -1.76 -1.71 -1.21
N LYS A 69 -2.60 -2.64 -1.67
CA LYS A 69 -4.07 -2.53 -1.57
C LYS A 69 -4.55 -2.38 -0.13
N TRP A 70 -3.99 -3.14 0.81
CA TRP A 70 -4.36 -3.03 2.24
C TRP A 70 -4.11 -1.63 2.80
N TYR A 71 -2.99 -0.99 2.45
CA TYR A 71 -2.70 0.39 2.84
C TYR A 71 -3.72 1.37 2.27
N LEU A 72 -4.08 1.24 0.99
CA LEU A 72 -5.10 2.07 0.36
C LEU A 72 -6.48 1.89 1.02
N VAL A 73 -6.90 0.65 1.27
CA VAL A 73 -8.17 0.37 1.96
C VAL A 73 -8.19 0.95 3.37
N LYS A 74 -7.05 0.89 4.09
CA LYS A 74 -6.93 1.50 5.41
C LYS A 74 -7.09 3.02 5.32
N GLU A 75 -6.45 3.66 4.35
CA GLU A 75 -6.54 5.11 4.13
C GLU A 75 -7.96 5.52 3.73
N TYR A 76 -8.57 4.79 2.79
CA TYR A 76 -9.97 4.96 2.37
C TYR A 76 -10.92 4.95 3.57
N ARG A 77 -10.78 3.96 4.46
CA ARG A 77 -11.61 3.84 5.68
C ARG A 77 -11.38 5.00 6.64
N ALA A 78 -10.15 5.48 6.78
CA ALA A 78 -9.85 6.61 7.65
C ALA A 78 -10.46 7.91 7.12
N VAL A 79 -10.30 8.20 5.83
CA VAL A 79 -10.88 9.37 5.17
C VAL A 79 -12.40 9.34 5.25
N ASN A 80 -13.03 8.20 4.98
CA ASN A 80 -14.49 8.06 5.10
C ASN A 80 -15.03 8.30 6.51
N ARG A 81 -14.30 7.91 7.56
CA ARG A 81 -14.69 8.21 8.94
C ARG A 81 -14.63 9.72 9.20
N GLN A 82 -13.56 10.38 8.77
CA GLN A 82 -13.42 11.83 8.90
C GLN A 82 -14.52 12.58 8.13
N LEU A 83 -14.86 12.15 6.91
CA LEU A 83 -15.97 12.74 6.16
C LEU A 83 -17.30 12.60 6.91
N LYS A 84 -17.58 11.45 7.54
CA LYS A 84 -18.80 11.27 8.36
C LYS A 84 -18.83 12.22 9.57
N GLU A 85 -17.69 12.43 10.23
CA GLU A 85 -17.57 13.35 11.37
C GLU A 85 -17.73 14.82 10.96
N LEU A 86 -17.29 15.18 9.75
CA LEU A 86 -17.34 16.56 9.23
C LEU A 86 -18.64 16.89 8.50
N LYS A 87 -19.42 15.89 8.05
CA LYS A 87 -20.62 16.08 7.20
C LYS A 87 -21.63 17.07 7.77
N ASN A 88 -21.80 17.09 9.09
CA ASN A 88 -22.81 17.91 9.76
C ASN A 88 -22.23 19.19 10.39
N LYS A 89 -20.93 19.46 10.21
CA LYS A 89 -20.29 20.66 10.76
C LYS A 89 -20.50 21.83 9.82
N SER A 90 -20.95 22.96 10.37
CA SER A 90 -21.26 24.18 9.61
C SER A 90 -20.11 25.19 9.60
N ASP A 91 -19.04 24.98 10.37
CA ASP A 91 -17.92 25.90 10.39
C ASP A 91 -17.12 25.86 9.07
N LYS A 92 -16.71 27.05 8.62
CA LYS A 92 -16.01 27.24 7.33
C LYS A 92 -14.74 26.39 7.21
N GLY A 93 -14.06 26.13 8.32
CA GLY A 93 -12.86 25.29 8.38
C GLY A 93 -13.19 23.81 8.10
N SER A 94 -14.20 23.28 8.77
CA SER A 94 -14.69 21.91 8.57
C SER A 94 -15.25 21.69 7.16
N GLN A 95 -15.96 22.66 6.59
CA GLN A 95 -16.46 22.58 5.22
C GLN A 95 -15.32 22.52 4.20
N LYS A 96 -14.31 23.39 4.33
CA LYS A 96 -13.12 23.33 3.48
C LYS A 96 -12.42 21.98 3.59
N ARG A 97 -12.25 21.49 4.82
CA ARG A 97 -11.62 20.20 5.08
C ARG A 97 -12.42 19.02 4.52
N TYR A 98 -13.74 19.12 4.54
CA TYR A 98 -14.64 18.12 3.98
C TYR A 98 -14.44 17.99 2.45
N GLU A 99 -14.38 19.11 1.73
CA GLU A 99 -14.12 19.09 0.27
C GLU A 99 -12.72 18.54 -0.04
N GLU A 100 -11.67 18.96 0.69
CA GLU A 100 -10.32 18.40 0.54
C GLU A 100 -10.28 16.87 0.72
N LEU A 101 -11.00 16.37 1.73
CA LEU A 101 -11.07 14.93 2.01
C LEU A 101 -11.91 14.18 0.97
N LYS A 102 -12.90 14.83 0.36
CA LYS A 102 -13.72 14.25 -0.71
C LYS A 102 -12.91 14.08 -1.99
N GLU A 103 -12.12 15.08 -2.36
CA GLU A 103 -11.16 14.98 -3.47
C GLU A 103 -10.13 13.87 -3.20
N LYS A 104 -9.58 13.83 -1.98
CA LYS A 104 -8.63 12.78 -1.57
C LYS A 104 -9.26 11.39 -1.65
N LEU A 105 -10.53 11.24 -1.25
CA LEU A 105 -11.24 9.96 -1.34
C LEU A 105 -11.34 9.49 -2.80
N ALA A 106 -11.72 10.38 -3.72
CA ALA A 106 -11.80 10.08 -5.15
C ALA A 106 -10.44 9.63 -5.72
N GLN A 107 -9.35 10.29 -5.33
CA GLN A 107 -7.99 9.88 -5.71
C GLN A 107 -7.64 8.47 -5.21
N ILE A 108 -8.01 8.13 -3.96
CA ILE A 108 -7.77 6.80 -3.40
C ILE A 108 -8.60 5.73 -4.12
N GLU A 109 -9.86 6.04 -4.47
CA GLU A 109 -10.72 5.14 -5.23
C GLU A 109 -10.14 4.83 -6.61
N GLU A 110 -9.60 5.84 -7.29
CA GLU A 110 -8.92 5.65 -8.58
C GLU A 110 -7.67 4.77 -8.43
N GLN A 111 -6.83 5.05 -7.42
CA GLN A 111 -5.67 4.21 -7.12
C GLN A 111 -6.05 2.76 -6.81
N CYS A 112 -7.16 2.52 -6.13
CA CYS A 112 -7.62 1.16 -5.80
C CYS A 112 -7.97 0.34 -7.06
N LYS A 113 -8.38 0.98 -8.16
CA LYS A 113 -8.65 0.29 -9.43
C LYS A 113 -7.39 -0.35 -10.02
N ILE A 114 -6.22 0.25 -9.81
CA ILE A 114 -4.92 -0.30 -10.26
C ILE A 114 -4.64 -1.66 -9.59
N TYR A 115 -5.17 -1.86 -8.38
CA TYR A 115 -4.99 -3.08 -7.60
C TYR A 115 -6.19 -4.04 -7.65
N LYS A 116 -7.19 -3.79 -8.52
CA LYS A 116 -8.18 -4.83 -8.90
C LYS A 116 -7.50 -5.92 -9.73
#